data_AF-A7KN87-F1
#
_entry.id   AF-A7KN87-F1
#
_cell.length_a   1.000
_cell.length_b   1.000
_cell.length_c   1.000
_cell.angle_alpha   90.00
_cell.angle_beta   90.00
_cell.angle_gamma   90.00
#
_symmetry.space_group_name_H-M   'P 1'
#
loop_
_entity.id
_entity.type
_entity.pdbx_description
1 polymer ?
#
loop_
_entity_poly.entity_id
_entity_poly.type
_entity_poly.pdbx_seq_one_letter_code
_entity_poly.pdbx_strand_id
1 'polypeptide(L)'
;GRHTGRHLRPRDPLRTGHPQPRPGAGGRRRSGGGRRPGDRVRGEGRTRRRARRGPCRRPPGCPAARAGRGARMTITAVRLRGILDSRARVTLEAEVTLASGHTGTGSAPRAIAPGRLERRRGPGPALGPITVPAVSAALTDGTVQGQQQCDTRLVGLYEADEAGSDLTLALSLAHARAEAAARGIPLHTHLWQ
;
A
#
# COMPACT_ATOMS: atom_id res chain seq x y z
N GLY A 1 -57.51 25.33 -34.24
CA GLY A 1 -56.25 25.66 -34.93
C GLY A 1 -55.10 25.21 -34.06
N ARG A 2 -54.20 24.41 -34.64
CA ARG A 2 -53.00 23.85 -34.00
C ARG A 2 -51.97 24.97 -33.75
N HIS A 3 -51.08 24.81 -32.77
CA HIS A 3 -49.63 24.62 -33.03
C HIS A 3 -48.84 24.57 -31.72
N THR A 4 -48.20 23.43 -31.51
CA THR A 4 -47.13 23.14 -30.56
C THR A 4 -45.81 23.71 -31.08
N GLY A 5 -44.92 24.14 -30.17
CA GLY A 5 -43.57 24.62 -30.52
C GLY A 5 -42.53 24.24 -29.48
N ARG A 6 -41.96 23.03 -29.60
CA ARG A 6 -40.60 22.69 -29.17
C ARG A 6 -39.70 22.87 -30.40
N HIS A 7 -38.46 23.35 -30.24
CA HIS A 7 -37.22 22.94 -30.96
C HIS A 7 -36.11 23.94 -30.57
N LEU A 8 -35.17 23.57 -29.71
CA LEU A 8 -33.89 22.87 -30.02
C LEU A 8 -32.96 23.72 -30.89
N ARG A 9 -31.93 24.30 -30.24
CA ARG A 9 -30.73 24.82 -30.89
C ARG A 9 -29.79 23.65 -31.25
N PRO A 10 -29.14 23.72 -32.41
CA PRO A 10 -27.78 23.22 -32.53
C PRO A 10 -26.85 24.30 -33.11
N ARG A 11 -25.69 24.50 -32.47
CA ARG A 11 -24.54 25.20 -33.06
C ARG A 11 -23.42 24.18 -33.27
N ASP A 12 -22.85 24.26 -34.47
CA ASP A 12 -21.59 23.70 -34.99
C ASP A 12 -21.42 22.19 -35.09
N PRO A 13 -21.00 21.73 -36.28
CA PRO A 13 -19.56 21.51 -36.45
C PRO A 13 -19.03 21.96 -37.82
N LEU A 14 -17.78 22.43 -37.85
CA LEU A 14 -16.74 22.12 -38.84
C LEU A 14 -15.65 23.22 -38.79
N ARG A 15 -14.55 22.96 -38.08
CA ARG A 15 -13.27 23.61 -38.41
C ARG A 15 -12.10 22.69 -38.13
N THR A 16 -11.47 22.31 -39.24
CA THR A 16 -10.23 21.56 -39.38
C THR A 16 -9.04 22.37 -38.85
N GLY A 17 -8.07 21.70 -38.22
CA GLY A 17 -6.83 22.32 -37.76
C GLY A 17 -5.82 21.30 -37.23
N HIS A 18 -4.97 20.80 -38.12
CA HIS A 18 -3.74 20.06 -37.76
C HIS A 18 -2.67 21.01 -37.20
N PRO A 19 -1.94 20.63 -36.14
CA PRO A 19 -0.70 21.33 -35.76
C PRO A 19 0.51 20.78 -36.51
N GLN A 20 1.26 21.67 -37.17
CA GLN A 20 2.56 21.45 -37.79
C GLN A 20 3.70 21.58 -36.75
N PRO A 21 4.75 20.74 -36.77
CA PRO A 21 6.03 21.03 -36.13
C PRO A 21 7.10 21.50 -37.15
N ARG A 22 7.86 22.56 -36.80
CA ARG A 22 9.08 23.00 -37.50
C ARG A 22 10.36 22.51 -36.75
N PRO A 23 11.59 22.87 -37.17
CA PRO A 23 12.49 22.04 -37.98
C PRO A 23 13.75 21.59 -37.20
N GLY A 24 14.23 20.37 -37.47
CA GLY A 24 15.46 19.82 -36.90
C GLY A 24 16.61 19.78 -37.92
N ALA A 25 17.69 20.49 -37.60
CA ALA A 25 18.90 20.68 -38.41
C ALA A 25 19.69 19.38 -38.67
N GLY A 26 20.41 19.38 -39.80
CA GLY A 26 21.19 18.26 -40.32
C GLY A 26 22.41 17.85 -39.50
N GLY A 27 22.87 16.61 -39.76
CA GLY A 27 24.03 16.03 -39.09
C GLY A 27 24.52 14.74 -39.76
N ARG A 28 25.21 14.88 -40.89
CA ARG A 28 26.32 14.07 -41.40
C ARG A 28 26.26 12.54 -41.23
N ARG A 29 26.01 11.85 -42.34
CA ARG A 29 26.43 10.45 -42.57
C ARG A 29 27.95 10.35 -42.48
N ARG A 30 28.46 9.47 -41.61
CA ARG A 30 29.82 8.92 -41.71
C ARG A 30 29.73 7.41 -41.85
N SER A 31 30.21 6.97 -42.99
CA SER A 31 30.66 5.63 -43.32
C SER A 31 31.79 5.17 -42.41
N GLY A 32 31.82 3.87 -42.12
CA GLY A 32 32.90 3.16 -41.44
C GLY A 32 32.28 1.99 -40.68
N GLY A 33 32.56 0.73 -40.94
CA GLY A 33 33.79 0.12 -41.43
C GLY A 33 33.88 -1.17 -40.64
N GLY A 34 33.75 -2.31 -41.32
CA GLY A 34 33.74 -3.62 -40.68
C GLY A 34 35.01 -3.87 -39.87
N ARG A 35 34.87 -4.60 -38.75
CA ARG A 35 35.99 -5.26 -38.08
C ARG A 35 35.61 -6.69 -37.71
N ARG A 36 36.53 -7.57 -38.06
CA ARG A 36 36.55 -9.02 -37.89
C ARG A 36 36.65 -9.40 -36.40
N PRO A 37 36.23 -10.61 -36.00
CA PRO A 37 36.42 -11.11 -34.65
C PRO A 37 37.83 -11.68 -34.50
N GLY A 38 38.58 -11.17 -33.53
CA GLY A 38 39.91 -11.68 -33.21
C GLY A 38 40.77 -10.58 -32.62
N ASP A 39 40.76 -10.47 -31.29
CA ASP A 39 41.99 -10.44 -30.50
C ASP A 39 41.67 -10.49 -29.01
N ARG A 40 42.15 -11.56 -28.38
CA ARG A 40 42.10 -11.77 -26.94
C ARG A 40 43.08 -10.79 -26.28
N VAL A 41 42.57 -9.73 -25.68
CA VAL A 41 43.37 -8.92 -24.75
C VAL A 41 43.24 -9.51 -23.35
N ARG A 42 44.32 -10.12 -22.89
CA ARG A 42 44.53 -10.68 -21.56
C ARG A 42 44.63 -9.52 -20.56
N GLY A 43 43.50 -9.15 -19.95
CA GLY A 43 43.46 -8.17 -18.87
C GLY A 43 43.66 -8.82 -17.52
N GLU A 44 44.83 -8.65 -16.92
CA GLU A 44 45.13 -8.98 -15.52
C GLU A 44 44.32 -8.05 -14.59
N GLY A 45 43.09 -8.47 -14.26
CA GLY A 45 42.21 -7.78 -13.33
C GLY A 45 42.30 -8.39 -11.93
N ARG A 46 43.06 -7.74 -11.04
CA ARG A 46 43.17 -8.01 -9.60
C ARG A 46 41.87 -8.57 -9.00
N THR A 47 41.93 -9.77 -8.45
CA THR A 47 40.86 -10.35 -7.63
C THR A 47 40.68 -9.51 -6.37
N ARG A 48 39.69 -8.60 -6.37
CA ARG A 48 39.22 -7.99 -5.12
C ARG A 48 38.59 -9.09 -4.29
N ARG A 49 39.39 -9.68 -3.40
CA ARG A 49 38.95 -10.60 -2.34
C ARG A 49 37.81 -9.89 -1.61
N ARG A 50 36.55 -10.32 -1.83
CA ARG A 50 35.40 -9.84 -1.07
C ARG A 50 35.71 -10.14 0.40
N ALA A 51 36.04 -9.10 1.16
CA ALA A 51 36.11 -9.20 2.60
C ALA A 51 34.75 -9.74 3.06
N ARG A 52 34.76 -10.92 3.68
CA ARG A 52 33.57 -11.49 4.31
C ARG A 52 33.10 -10.44 5.32
N ARG A 53 32.00 -9.73 5.02
CA ARG A 53 31.34 -8.88 6.00
C ARG A 53 30.92 -9.82 7.12
N GLY A 54 31.64 -9.77 8.24
CA GLY A 54 31.25 -10.48 9.45
C GLY A 54 29.83 -10.09 9.86
N PRO A 55 29.13 -10.94 10.63
CA PRO A 55 27.78 -10.63 11.07
C PRO A 55 27.77 -9.27 11.77
N CYS A 56 26.87 -8.39 11.32
CA CYS A 56 26.69 -7.06 11.85
C CYS A 56 26.56 -7.15 13.38
N ARG A 57 27.52 -6.58 14.12
CA ARG A 57 27.37 -6.44 15.58
C ARG A 57 26.18 -5.50 15.83
N ARG A 58 25.11 -6.04 16.43
CA ARG A 58 23.90 -5.27 16.75
C ARG A 58 24.25 -4.14 17.74
N PRO A 59 23.79 -2.90 17.51
CA PRO A 59 23.96 -1.82 18.48
C PRO A 59 23.11 -2.10 19.75
N PRO A 60 23.59 -1.70 20.94
CA PRO A 60 22.85 -1.84 22.19
C PRO A 60 21.61 -0.93 22.15
N GLY A 61 20.42 -1.52 22.33
CA GLY A 61 19.13 -0.81 22.26
C GLY A 61 18.12 -1.42 21.28
N CYS A 62 18.54 -2.33 20.40
CA CYS A 62 17.56 -3.14 19.67
C CYS A 62 16.83 -4.05 20.66
N PRO A 63 15.49 -4.02 20.75
CA PRO A 63 14.76 -4.97 21.58
C PRO A 63 15.18 -6.38 21.16
N ALA A 64 15.52 -7.19 22.16
CA ALA A 64 15.87 -8.59 21.95
C ALA A 64 14.72 -9.23 21.18
N ALA A 65 15.05 -9.96 20.11
CA ALA A 65 14.09 -10.88 19.52
C ALA A 65 13.82 -11.93 20.60
N ARG A 66 12.76 -11.71 21.40
CA ARG A 66 12.31 -12.66 22.39
C ARG A 66 11.56 -13.76 21.63
N ALA A 67 12.31 -14.52 20.84
CA ALA A 67 11.85 -15.77 20.26
C ALA A 67 11.72 -16.76 21.43
N GLY A 68 10.56 -16.78 22.06
CA GLY A 68 10.31 -17.61 23.23
C GLY A 68 8.82 -17.82 23.46
N ARG A 69 8.36 -19.02 23.13
CA ARG A 69 7.07 -19.66 23.48
C ARG A 69 5.82 -18.88 23.08
N GLY A 70 5.15 -19.36 22.02
CA GLY A 70 3.76 -19.05 21.65
C GLY A 70 3.40 -17.57 21.84
N ALA A 71 3.88 -16.69 20.96
CA ALA A 71 3.51 -15.28 21.05
C ALA A 71 1.98 -15.17 21.03
N ARG A 72 1.39 -14.69 22.13
CA ARG A 72 -0.06 -14.48 22.21
C ARG A 72 -0.46 -13.49 21.13
N MET A 73 -1.27 -13.95 20.18
CA MET A 73 -1.75 -13.19 19.02
C MET A 73 -3.10 -12.51 19.26
N THR A 74 -3.56 -12.50 20.52
CA THR A 74 -4.78 -11.78 20.89
C THR A 74 -4.57 -10.28 20.77
N ILE A 75 -5.52 -9.60 20.13
CA ILE A 75 -5.51 -8.14 20.00
C ILE A 75 -5.90 -7.54 21.36
N THR A 76 -5.12 -6.58 21.84
CA THR A 76 -5.32 -5.90 23.13
C THR A 76 -5.70 -4.44 22.98
N ALA A 77 -5.23 -3.79 21.92
CA ALA A 77 -5.57 -2.41 21.64
C ALA A 77 -5.60 -2.15 20.13
N VAL A 78 -6.50 -1.25 19.75
CA VAL A 78 -6.62 -0.71 18.40
C VAL A 78 -6.63 0.81 18.52
N ARG A 79 -5.77 1.48 17.77
CA ARG A 79 -5.71 2.94 17.69
C ARG A 79 -5.91 3.36 16.25
N LEU A 80 -6.82 4.31 16.03
CA LEU A 80 -7.16 4.80 14.70
C LEU A 80 -6.80 6.27 14.61
N ARG A 81 -6.31 6.68 13.44
CA ARG A 81 -6.01 8.08 13.15
C ARG A 81 -6.24 8.43 11.68
N GLY A 82 -6.67 9.65 11.43
CA GLY A 82 -6.66 10.26 10.11
C GLY A 82 -5.29 10.84 9.82
N ILE A 83 -4.73 10.46 8.67
CA ILE A 83 -3.44 10.92 8.13
C ILE A 83 -3.63 11.46 6.71
N LEU A 84 -2.62 12.11 6.14
CA LEU A 84 -2.66 12.61 4.78
C LEU A 84 -2.09 11.59 3.78
N ASP A 85 -2.76 11.41 2.64
CA ASP A 85 -2.20 10.72 1.47
C ASP A 85 -1.23 11.63 0.69
N SER A 86 -0.62 11.11 -0.38
CA SER A 86 0.32 11.87 -1.23
C SER A 86 -0.29 13.08 -1.94
N ARG A 87 -1.62 13.22 -1.92
CA ARG A 87 -2.38 14.35 -2.49
C ARG A 87 -2.99 15.22 -1.41
N ALA A 88 -2.48 15.13 -0.18
CA ALA A 88 -2.97 15.86 0.99
C ALA A 88 -4.46 15.63 1.30
N ARG A 89 -5.00 14.45 0.94
CA ARG A 89 -6.37 14.06 1.33
C ARG A 89 -6.31 13.20 2.57
N VAL A 90 -7.25 13.40 3.49
CA VAL A 90 -7.32 12.58 4.70
C VAL A 90 -7.69 11.13 4.34
N THR A 91 -6.94 10.19 4.90
CA THR A 91 -7.16 8.73 4.87
C THR A 91 -6.94 8.13 6.25
N LEU A 92 -7.26 6.86 6.44
CA LEU A 92 -7.16 6.15 7.71
C LEU A 92 -5.82 5.41 7.86
N GLU A 93 -5.25 5.50 9.05
CA GLU A 93 -4.21 4.63 9.59
C GLU A 93 -4.74 3.92 10.84
N ALA A 94 -4.45 2.63 10.95
CA ALA A 94 -4.74 1.79 12.09
C ALA A 94 -3.44 1.24 12.68
N GLU A 95 -3.38 1.18 14.00
CA GLU A 95 -2.32 0.56 14.78
C GLU A 95 -2.94 -0.52 15.67
N VAL A 96 -2.46 -1.75 15.54
CA VAL A 96 -2.94 -2.92 16.29
C VAL A 96 -1.83 -3.38 17.23
N THR A 97 -2.17 -3.56 18.51
CA THR A 97 -1.26 -4.07 19.54
C THR A 97 -1.71 -5.45 20.01
N LEU A 98 -0.79 -6.41 19.97
CA LEU A 98 -1.04 -7.77 20.44
C LEU A 98 -0.65 -7.94 21.92
N ALA A 99 -1.20 -8.95 22.59
CA ALA A 99 -0.85 -9.30 23.97
C ALA A 99 0.62 -9.72 24.14
N SER A 100 1.31 -10.05 23.05
CA SER A 100 2.76 -10.25 23.02
C SER A 100 3.56 -8.94 23.14
N GLY A 101 2.92 -7.78 23.05
CA GLY A 101 3.53 -6.45 23.05
C GLY A 101 3.97 -5.97 21.66
N HIS A 102 3.80 -6.78 20.62
CA HIS A 102 4.13 -6.39 19.25
C HIS A 102 3.02 -5.52 18.65
N THR A 103 3.43 -4.55 17.84
CA THR A 103 2.54 -3.60 17.18
C THR A 103 2.71 -3.67 15.67
N GLY A 104 1.61 -3.48 14.94
CA GLY A 104 1.63 -3.32 13.49
C GLY A 104 0.79 -2.12 13.07
N THR A 105 1.23 -1.44 12.01
CA THR A 105 0.55 -0.26 11.45
C THR A 105 0.15 -0.50 10.00
N GLY A 106 -1.05 -0.07 9.63
CA GLY A 106 -1.59 -0.21 8.29
C GLY A 106 -2.40 1.02 7.89
N SER A 107 -2.39 1.37 6.61
CA SER A 107 -3.13 2.52 6.08
C SER A 107 -3.80 2.17 4.77
N ALA A 108 -4.99 2.70 4.52
CA ALA A 108 -5.72 2.41 3.29
C ALA A 108 -5.42 3.42 2.17
N PRO A 109 -4.89 3.00 1.00
CA PRO A 109 -4.62 3.88 -0.12
C PRO A 109 -5.91 4.32 -0.80
N ARG A 110 -6.01 5.59 -1.21
CA ARG A 110 -7.22 6.12 -1.83
C ARG A 110 -7.12 6.10 -3.36
N ALA A 111 -8.04 5.40 -4.00
CA ALA A 111 -8.15 5.37 -5.47
C ALA A 111 -8.31 6.77 -6.06
N ILE A 112 -7.84 6.95 -7.30
CA ILE A 112 -8.06 8.17 -8.10
C ILE A 112 -9.46 8.10 -8.73
N ALA A 113 -9.78 6.99 -9.38
CA ALA A 113 -11.06 6.71 -10.00
C ALA A 113 -11.50 5.30 -9.55
N PRO A 114 -12.33 5.19 -8.49
CA PRO A 114 -12.81 3.91 -8.02
C PRO A 114 -13.76 3.27 -9.04
N GLY A 115 -13.61 1.98 -9.28
CA GLY A 115 -14.51 1.20 -10.12
C GLY A 115 -15.91 1.03 -9.50
N ARG A 116 -16.91 0.78 -10.35
CA ARG A 116 -18.32 0.61 -9.93
C ARG A 116 -18.55 -0.53 -8.92
N LEU A 117 -17.69 -1.56 -8.96
CA LEU A 117 -17.81 -2.75 -8.11
C LEU A 117 -16.86 -2.72 -6.90
N GLU A 118 -16.12 -1.63 -6.69
CA GLU A 118 -15.25 -1.51 -5.52
C GLU A 118 -16.08 -1.36 -4.24
N ARG A 119 -15.57 -1.93 -3.14
CA ARG A 119 -16.20 -1.78 -1.81
C ARG A 119 -16.20 -0.32 -1.37
N ARG A 120 -17.34 0.13 -0.85
CA ARG A 120 -17.56 1.53 -0.44
C ARG A 120 -16.63 1.91 0.71
N ARG A 121 -15.96 3.06 0.57
CA ARG A 121 -15.22 3.67 1.69
C ARG A 121 -16.19 4.28 2.70
N GLY A 122 -15.74 4.35 3.95
CA GLY A 122 -16.49 4.99 5.02
C GLY A 122 -16.63 6.51 4.83
N PRO A 123 -17.30 7.19 5.77
CA PRO A 123 -17.31 8.64 5.81
C PRO A 123 -15.86 9.17 5.90
N GLY A 124 -15.61 10.34 5.31
CA GLY A 124 -14.29 10.96 5.31
C GLY A 124 -13.80 11.20 6.74
N PRO A 125 -12.66 10.62 7.16
CA PRO A 125 -12.16 10.79 8.51
C PRO A 125 -11.67 12.21 8.78
N ALA A 126 -11.73 12.63 10.04
CA ALA A 126 -11.02 13.81 10.52
C ALA A 126 -9.51 13.52 10.62
N LEU A 127 -8.67 14.55 10.47
CA LEU A 127 -7.24 14.43 10.71
C LEU A 127 -6.97 14.26 12.22
N GLY A 128 -6.06 13.35 12.59
CA GLY A 128 -5.74 13.08 14.00
C GLY A 128 -6.49 11.87 14.57
N PRO A 129 -6.58 11.72 15.90
CA PRO A 129 -7.18 10.54 16.53
C PRO A 129 -8.65 10.34 16.16
N ILE A 130 -9.04 9.08 15.93
CA ILE A 130 -10.42 8.68 15.59
C ILE A 130 -10.86 7.57 16.53
N THR A 131 -12.14 7.57 16.88
CA THR A 131 -12.76 6.52 17.69
C THR A 131 -13.89 5.87 16.90
N VAL A 132 -13.84 4.54 16.79
CA VAL A 132 -14.91 3.72 16.21
C VAL A 132 -15.23 2.61 17.21
N PRO A 133 -16.21 2.80 18.11
CA PRO A 133 -16.47 1.87 19.22
C PRO A 133 -16.72 0.43 18.78
N ALA A 134 -17.45 0.25 17.67
CA ALA A 134 -17.74 -1.05 17.07
C ALA A 134 -16.48 -1.86 16.75
N VAL A 135 -15.43 -1.20 16.23
CA VAL A 135 -14.15 -1.85 15.92
C VAL A 135 -13.45 -2.34 17.18
N SER A 136 -13.39 -1.50 18.21
CA SER A 136 -12.77 -1.88 19.48
C SER A 136 -13.52 -3.07 20.09
N ALA A 137 -14.85 -3.00 20.18
CA ALA A 137 -15.67 -4.08 20.71
C ALA A 137 -15.49 -5.40 19.93
N ALA A 138 -15.44 -5.32 18.59
CA ALA A 138 -15.32 -6.50 17.75
C ALA A 138 -13.92 -7.15 17.77
N LEU A 139 -12.84 -6.40 18.02
CA LEU A 139 -11.48 -6.92 17.89
C LEU A 139 -10.77 -7.18 19.22
N THR A 140 -11.14 -6.51 20.31
CA THR A 140 -10.39 -6.57 21.59
C THR A 140 -10.98 -7.55 22.62
N ASP A 141 -11.95 -8.37 22.25
CA ASP A 141 -12.57 -9.37 23.16
C ASP A 141 -11.67 -10.60 23.42
N GLY A 142 -10.45 -10.63 22.86
CA GLY A 142 -9.48 -11.71 23.04
C GLY A 142 -9.79 -12.98 22.25
N THR A 143 -10.85 -13.01 21.45
CA THR A 143 -11.28 -14.21 20.71
C THR A 143 -10.71 -14.26 19.29
N VAL A 144 -10.19 -13.15 18.77
CA VAL A 144 -9.59 -13.09 17.43
C VAL A 144 -8.28 -13.89 17.41
N GLN A 145 -8.33 -15.06 16.76
CA GLN A 145 -7.15 -15.91 16.53
C GLN A 145 -6.79 -15.90 15.05
N GLY A 146 -5.72 -15.18 14.71
CA GLY A 146 -5.16 -15.14 13.38
C GLY A 146 -5.94 -14.28 12.37
N GLN A 147 -5.30 -14.14 11.20
CA GLN A 147 -5.74 -13.25 10.14
C GLN A 147 -7.18 -13.53 9.64
N GLN A 148 -7.53 -14.80 9.39
CA GLN A 148 -8.85 -15.16 8.84
C GLN A 148 -10.01 -14.74 9.75
N GLN A 149 -9.87 -14.92 11.07
CA GLN A 149 -10.90 -14.52 12.02
C GLN A 149 -10.99 -13.00 12.15
N CYS A 150 -9.84 -12.31 12.15
CA CYS A 150 -9.77 -10.86 12.11
C CYS A 150 -10.53 -10.32 10.89
N ASP A 151 -10.22 -10.83 9.70
CA ASP A 151 -10.86 -10.40 8.45
C ASP A 151 -12.36 -10.73 8.40
N THR A 152 -12.77 -11.89 8.93
CA THR A 152 -14.19 -12.26 9.02
C THR A 152 -14.98 -11.25 9.86
N ARG A 153 -14.42 -10.80 11.00
CA ARG A 153 -15.05 -9.78 11.84
C ARG A 153 -15.10 -8.43 11.17
N LEU A 154 -14.02 -8.03 10.51
CA LEU A 154 -13.95 -6.79 9.75
C LEU A 154 -14.97 -6.77 8.61
N VAL A 155 -15.18 -7.90 7.92
CA VAL A 155 -16.26 -8.05 6.94
C VAL A 155 -17.61 -7.89 7.61
N GLY A 156 -17.85 -8.50 8.77
CA GLY A 156 -19.09 -8.31 9.53
C GLY A 156 -19.38 -6.84 9.84
N LEU A 157 -18.38 -6.08 10.30
CA LEU A 157 -18.51 -4.63 10.54
C LEU A 157 -18.80 -3.83 9.25
N TYR A 158 -18.23 -4.26 8.13
CA TYR A 158 -18.49 -3.62 6.83
C TYR A 158 -19.92 -3.89 6.35
N GLU A 159 -20.40 -5.13 6.42
CA GLU A 159 -21.77 -5.49 6.03
C GLU A 159 -22.83 -4.86 6.95
N ALA A 160 -22.46 -4.54 8.19
CA ALA A 160 -23.28 -3.78 9.13
C ALA A 160 -23.22 -2.24 8.95
N ASP A 161 -22.48 -1.74 7.96
CA ASP A 161 -22.20 -0.30 7.72
C ASP A 161 -21.57 0.42 8.93
N GLU A 162 -20.90 -0.31 9.83
CA GLU A 162 -20.19 0.23 10.99
C GLU A 162 -18.73 0.59 10.66
N ALA A 163 -18.18 0.03 9.58
CA ALA A 163 -16.83 0.29 9.12
C ALA A 163 -16.74 0.38 7.58
N GLY A 164 -16.02 1.38 7.08
CA GLY A 164 -15.70 1.50 5.66
C GLY A 164 -14.68 0.49 5.15
N SER A 165 -14.62 0.28 3.83
CA SER A 165 -13.61 -0.58 3.19
C SER A 165 -12.17 -0.14 3.46
N ASP A 166 -11.97 1.14 3.74
CA ASP A 166 -10.67 1.70 4.13
C ASP A 166 -10.30 1.38 5.58
N LEU A 167 -11.24 1.44 6.50
CA LEU A 167 -10.98 1.08 7.89
C LEU A 167 -10.66 -0.41 8.01
N THR A 168 -11.45 -1.26 7.35
CA THR A 168 -11.24 -2.72 7.37
C THR A 168 -9.90 -3.10 6.75
N LEU A 169 -9.53 -2.52 5.60
CA LEU A 169 -8.23 -2.77 4.98
C LEU A 169 -7.06 -2.31 5.88
N ALA A 170 -7.15 -1.12 6.49
CA ALA A 170 -6.10 -0.60 7.36
C ALA A 170 -5.87 -1.52 8.56
N LEU A 171 -6.94 -2.00 9.20
CA LEU A 171 -6.89 -2.93 10.34
C LEU A 171 -6.35 -4.30 9.95
N SER A 172 -6.80 -4.85 8.82
CA SER A 172 -6.34 -6.14 8.30
C SER A 172 -4.81 -6.13 8.08
N LEU A 173 -4.28 -5.08 7.44
CA LEU A 173 -2.85 -4.92 7.20
C LEU A 173 -2.06 -4.68 8.50
N ALA A 174 -2.62 -3.90 9.43
CA ALA A 174 -2.01 -3.64 10.73
C ALA A 174 -1.88 -4.94 11.55
N HIS A 175 -2.91 -5.78 11.55
CA HIS A 175 -2.90 -7.08 12.22
C HIS A 175 -1.86 -8.03 11.62
N ALA A 176 -1.81 -8.20 10.28
CA ALA A 176 -0.82 -9.04 9.60
C ALA A 176 0.63 -8.62 9.94
N ARG A 177 0.88 -7.30 10.01
CA ARG A 177 2.19 -6.76 10.40
C ARG A 177 2.52 -7.04 11.86
N ALA A 178 1.54 -6.94 12.75
CA ALA A 178 1.73 -7.26 14.16
C ALA A 178 2.01 -8.76 14.35
N GLU A 179 1.32 -9.64 13.62
CA GLU A 179 1.55 -11.08 13.64
C GLU A 179 2.94 -11.44 13.10
N ALA A 180 3.35 -10.86 11.97
CA ALA A 180 4.68 -11.06 11.41
C ALA A 180 5.78 -10.65 12.40
N ALA A 181 5.60 -9.49 13.05
CA ALA A 181 6.51 -9.01 14.10
C ALA A 181 6.55 -9.96 15.30
N ALA A 182 5.40 -10.45 15.77
CA ALA A 182 5.30 -11.38 16.89
C ALA A 182 5.93 -12.75 16.58
N ARG A 183 5.88 -13.20 15.32
CA ARG A 183 6.57 -14.41 14.84
C ARG A 183 8.06 -14.20 14.58
N GLY A 184 8.52 -12.94 14.56
CA GLY A 184 9.92 -12.60 14.28
C GLY A 184 10.34 -12.87 12.83
N ILE A 185 9.39 -12.83 11.88
CA ILE A 185 9.64 -13.07 10.46
C ILE A 185 9.30 -11.84 9.60
N PRO A 186 9.91 -11.68 8.42
CA PRO A 186 9.54 -10.62 7.49
C PRO A 186 8.08 -10.74 7.04
N LEU A 187 7.42 -9.61 6.78
CA LEU A 187 6.01 -9.57 6.36
C LEU A 187 5.73 -10.40 5.11
N HIS A 188 6.59 -10.33 4.09
CA HIS A 188 6.38 -11.12 2.86
C HIS A 188 6.40 -12.63 3.10
N THR A 189 7.21 -13.10 4.07
CA THR A 189 7.26 -14.52 4.47
C THR A 189 6.02 -14.90 5.26
N HIS A 190 5.48 -13.99 6.07
CA HIS A 190 4.22 -14.20 6.80
C HIS A 190 3.03 -14.32 5.85
N LEU A 191 2.94 -13.44 4.84
CA LEU A 191 1.84 -13.42 3.86
C LEU A 191 1.84 -14.59 2.87
N TRP A 192 2.94 -15.34 2.77
CA TRP A 192 3.07 -16.48 1.87
C TRP A 192 2.58 -17.81 2.50
N GLN A 193 2.35 -17.82 3.81
CA GLN A 193 1.89 -18.99 4.56
C GLN A 193 0.38 -19.17 4.39
#